data_AF-A0A846PUE0-F1
#
_entry.id   AF-A0A846PUE0-F1
#
_cell.length_a   1.000
_cell.length_b   1.000
_cell.length_c   1.000
_cell.angle_alpha   90.00
_cell.angle_beta   90.00
_cell.angle_gamma   90.00
#
_symmetry.space_group_name_H-M   'P 1'
#
loop_
_entity.id
_entity.type
_entity.pdbx_description
1 polymer ?
#
loop_
_entity_poly.entity_id
_entity_poly.type
_entity_poly.pdbx_seq_one_letter_code
_entity_poly.pdbx_strand_id
1 'polypeptide(L)'
;MKREKERYCYAMNTFIFLISLVLSLFLLTITTSVNAQGAALSISPSAQQISHHANPQITVNVNVADINDLYGFQFDMTYDQGVLQFVSASEGAFLGNDGESTYWIAPDTSTPGLIDNAASTRQAAPAGVDGSGNLAQIVFIINPSLTTVPTSTQLRLMEMKLSDINSNSLAPFDVNNGTINIEICLDGETDSCGSDVGECQAGTATCSGNQWGSCQGGVGPSAEICDGLDNDCDGNSDNIQDTTNPLTRDCSINNQGICAVGTETCTAGSWGGCPSPQQEICWDGIDQNCDGSDSLCEGDIAPPGGNNCIDIEDLSKVGLDFGKTSGFDPVCDINNDGEVDVFDLVVVAKDFGTGPGC
;
A
#
# COMPACT_ATOMS: atom_id res chain seq x y z
N MET A 1 -3.29 -23.27 90.49
CA MET A 1 -1.96 -23.48 89.85
C MET A 1 -1.97 -24.17 88.48
N LYS A 2 -2.93 -25.05 88.12
CA LYS A 2 -2.94 -25.69 86.78
C LYS A 2 -3.50 -24.78 85.65
N ARG A 3 -4.51 -23.95 85.94
CA ARG A 3 -5.18 -23.09 84.93
C ARG A 3 -4.41 -21.82 84.52
N GLU A 4 -3.45 -21.35 85.31
CA GLU A 4 -2.64 -20.16 84.95
C GLU A 4 -1.50 -20.50 83.98
N LYS A 5 -0.91 -21.69 84.07
CA LYS A 5 0.16 -22.12 83.15
C LYS A 5 -0.34 -22.36 81.73
N GLU A 6 -1.60 -22.80 81.56
CA GLU A 6 -2.20 -23.02 80.24
C GLU A 6 -2.51 -21.71 79.49
N ARG A 7 -2.90 -20.64 80.20
CA ARG A 7 -3.13 -19.31 79.58
C ARG A 7 -1.85 -18.66 79.09
N TYR A 8 -0.74 -18.82 79.82
CA TYR A 8 0.56 -18.32 79.39
C TYR A 8 1.11 -19.08 78.17
N CYS A 9 0.85 -20.39 78.07
CA CYS A 9 1.30 -21.18 76.92
C CYS A 9 0.56 -20.80 75.62
N TYR A 10 -0.75 -20.52 75.70
CA TYR A 10 -1.52 -20.07 74.53
C TYR A 10 -1.17 -18.65 74.09
N ALA A 11 -0.98 -17.72 75.04
CA ALA A 11 -0.59 -16.34 74.74
C ALA A 11 0.83 -16.25 74.15
N MET A 12 1.76 -17.09 74.62
CA MET A 12 3.13 -17.12 74.10
C MET A 12 3.20 -17.77 72.70
N ASN A 13 2.42 -18.82 72.44
CA ASN A 13 2.37 -19.44 71.10
C ASN A 13 1.71 -18.53 70.06
N THR A 14 0.67 -17.77 70.42
CA THR A 14 0.03 -16.81 69.51
C THR A 14 0.91 -15.59 69.24
N PHE A 15 1.68 -15.13 70.23
CA PHE A 15 2.64 -14.03 70.04
C PHE A 15 3.84 -14.45 69.17
N ILE A 16 4.34 -15.68 69.34
CA ILE A 16 5.40 -16.24 68.48
C ILE A 16 4.88 -16.44 67.06
N PHE A 17 3.65 -16.93 66.88
CA PHE A 17 3.05 -17.06 65.54
C PHE A 17 2.85 -15.72 64.84
N LEU A 18 2.42 -14.67 65.56
CA LEU A 18 2.26 -13.32 65.01
C LEU A 18 3.62 -12.67 64.66
N ILE A 19 4.65 -12.87 65.48
CA ILE A 19 6.01 -12.40 65.18
C ILE A 19 6.59 -13.15 63.97
N SER A 20 6.39 -14.47 63.87
CA SER A 20 6.82 -15.26 62.71
C SER A 20 6.04 -14.88 61.44
N LEU A 21 4.74 -14.57 61.55
CA LEU A 21 3.92 -14.11 60.43
C LEU A 21 4.40 -12.73 59.94
N VAL A 22 4.67 -11.79 60.86
CA VAL A 22 5.17 -10.45 60.54
C VAL A 22 6.61 -10.47 60.01
N LEU A 23 7.50 -11.33 60.54
CA LEU A 23 8.83 -11.54 59.98
C LEU A 23 8.77 -12.22 58.60
N SER A 24 7.85 -13.16 58.37
CA SER A 24 7.66 -13.78 57.06
C SER A 24 7.04 -12.82 56.03
N LEU A 25 6.23 -11.86 56.46
CA LEU A 25 5.71 -10.77 55.62
C LEU A 25 6.78 -9.73 55.28
N PHE A 26 7.79 -9.57 56.14
CA PHE A 26 8.94 -8.66 55.93
C PHE A 26 10.06 -9.31 55.09
N LEU A 27 10.12 -10.63 55.01
CA LEU A 27 11.06 -11.39 54.17
C LEU A 27 10.56 -11.68 52.75
N LEU A 28 9.36 -11.18 52.38
CA LEU A 28 8.81 -11.28 51.02
C LEU A 28 8.72 -9.92 50.30
N THR A 29 9.62 -8.99 50.59
CA THR A 29 9.97 -7.97 49.59
C THR A 29 11.09 -8.56 48.74
N ILE A 30 10.73 -9.37 47.75
CA ILE A 30 11.60 -9.56 46.59
C ILE A 30 11.70 -8.16 45.98
N THR A 31 12.78 -7.44 46.29
CA THR A 31 13.22 -6.35 45.46
C THR A 31 13.60 -6.99 44.13
N THR A 32 12.64 -7.14 43.23
CA THR A 32 12.96 -7.13 41.81
C THR A 32 13.62 -5.78 41.61
N SER A 33 14.94 -5.77 41.54
CA SER A 33 15.63 -4.73 40.80
C SER A 33 15.09 -4.84 39.39
N VAL A 34 13.99 -4.13 39.11
CA VAL A 34 13.74 -3.64 37.76
C VAL A 34 15.02 -2.87 37.49
N ASN A 35 15.93 -3.45 36.70
CA ASN A 35 16.89 -2.63 36.01
C ASN A 35 16.01 -1.61 35.31
N ALA A 36 16.09 -0.35 35.73
CA ALA A 36 15.63 0.74 34.89
C ALA A 36 16.49 0.60 33.64
N GLN A 37 15.97 -0.11 32.65
CA GLN A 37 16.65 -0.26 31.38
C GLN A 37 16.59 1.14 30.81
N GLY A 38 17.73 1.84 30.88
CA GLY A 38 17.90 3.12 30.24
C GLY A 38 17.67 2.95 28.75
N ALA A 39 17.58 4.08 28.03
CA ALA A 39 17.37 4.03 26.59
C ALA A 39 18.38 3.08 25.91
N ALA A 40 17.95 2.37 24.88
CA ALA A 40 18.81 1.46 24.15
C ALA A 40 18.89 1.85 22.68
N LEU A 41 20.09 1.86 22.14
CA LEU A 41 20.36 2.02 20.72
C LEU A 41 20.67 0.67 20.10
N SER A 42 20.16 0.43 18.90
CA SER A 42 20.34 -0.86 18.23
C SER A 42 20.37 -0.73 16.72
N ILE A 43 21.03 -1.68 16.06
CA ILE A 43 20.89 -1.90 14.62
C ILE A 43 19.84 -3.00 14.40
N SER A 44 18.89 -2.74 13.48
CA SER A 44 17.85 -3.67 13.09
C SER A 44 17.80 -3.87 11.57
N PRO A 45 17.71 -5.13 11.07
CA PRO A 45 17.80 -6.36 11.85
C PRO A 45 19.20 -6.52 12.48
N SER A 46 19.27 -7.06 13.69
CA SER A 46 20.54 -7.28 14.41
C SER A 46 21.41 -8.35 13.75
N ALA A 47 20.76 -9.25 13.00
CA ALA A 47 21.35 -10.20 12.09
C ALA A 47 20.52 -10.24 10.80
N GLN A 48 21.15 -10.00 9.65
CA GLN A 48 20.52 -10.19 8.34
C GLN A 48 21.22 -11.33 7.61
N GLN A 49 20.46 -12.27 7.04
CA GLN A 49 20.99 -13.24 6.08
C GLN A 49 20.76 -12.68 4.69
N ILE A 50 21.83 -12.62 3.89
CA ILE A 50 21.76 -12.03 2.55
C ILE A 50 22.31 -13.03 1.55
N SER A 51 21.46 -13.38 0.60
CA SER A 51 21.82 -14.17 -0.56
C SER A 51 22.38 -13.24 -1.64
N HIS A 52 23.56 -13.55 -2.18
CA HIS A 52 24.33 -12.68 -3.07
C HIS A 52 23.66 -12.38 -4.45
N HIS A 53 22.49 -12.97 -4.71
CA HIS A 53 21.91 -13.16 -6.05
C HIS A 53 21.25 -11.96 -6.70
N ALA A 54 21.04 -10.86 -5.97
CA ALA A 54 20.24 -9.75 -6.45
C ALA A 54 20.97 -8.39 -6.47
N ASN A 55 22.29 -8.35 -6.20
CA ASN A 55 22.94 -7.12 -5.75
C ASN A 55 22.07 -6.40 -4.68
N PRO A 56 21.66 -7.13 -3.63
CA PRO A 56 20.58 -6.68 -2.77
C PRO A 56 21.01 -5.39 -2.07
N GLN A 57 20.12 -4.40 -2.07
CA GLN A 57 20.23 -3.29 -1.13
C GLN A 57 20.07 -3.85 0.28
N ILE A 58 21.09 -3.63 1.09
CA ILE A 58 21.17 -4.06 2.48
C ILE A 58 20.71 -2.89 3.32
N THR A 59 19.45 -2.93 3.76
CA THR A 59 18.87 -1.87 4.58
C THR A 59 18.95 -2.22 6.05
N VAL A 60 19.59 -1.36 6.82
CA VAL A 60 19.66 -1.45 8.28
C VAL A 60 19.14 -0.17 8.91
N ASN A 61 18.38 -0.30 9.99
CA ASN A 61 17.84 0.82 10.75
C ASN A 61 18.62 0.99 12.05
N VAL A 62 18.94 2.24 12.39
CA VAL A 62 19.43 2.64 13.71
C VAL A 62 18.21 3.00 14.54
N ASN A 63 17.91 2.19 15.54
CA ASN A 63 16.74 2.36 16.39
C ASN A 63 17.12 2.86 17.77
N VAL A 64 16.20 3.58 18.40
CA VAL A 64 16.19 3.87 19.82
C VAL A 64 15.02 3.15 20.49
N ALA A 65 15.19 2.73 21.74
CA ALA A 65 14.15 2.16 22.57
C ALA A 65 14.11 2.85 23.94
N ASP A 66 12.90 3.03 24.47
CA ASP A 66 12.61 3.53 25.82
C ASP A 66 13.32 4.87 26.15
N ILE A 67 13.49 5.74 25.14
CA ILE A 67 14.05 7.08 25.33
C ILE A 67 12.98 8.03 25.87
N ASN A 68 13.42 8.99 26.67
CA ASN A 68 12.56 10.08 27.12
C ASN A 68 13.18 11.41 26.69
N ASP A 69 12.35 12.33 26.20
CA ASP A 69 12.66 13.69 25.80
C ASP A 69 13.78 13.79 24.75
N LEU A 70 13.80 12.89 23.75
CA LEU A 70 14.80 12.95 22.69
C LEU A 70 14.53 14.12 21.75
N TYR A 71 15.46 15.08 21.68
CA TYR A 71 15.34 16.24 20.81
C TYR A 71 16.33 16.20 19.64
N GLY A 72 17.49 15.57 19.83
CA GLY A 72 18.46 15.39 18.77
C GLY A 72 19.39 14.21 19.03
N PHE A 73 19.96 13.67 17.96
CA PHE A 73 20.94 12.60 18.01
C PHE A 73 22.08 12.83 17.03
N GLN A 74 23.24 12.25 17.34
CA GLN A 74 24.37 12.07 16.44
C GLN A 74 24.92 10.66 16.62
N PHE A 75 25.42 10.07 15.53
CA PHE A 75 26.19 8.84 15.57
C PHE A 75 27.27 8.76 14.49
N ASP A 76 28.26 7.93 14.79
CA ASP A 76 29.19 7.39 13.82
C ASP A 76 28.92 5.89 13.67
N MET A 77 29.21 5.34 12.49
CA MET A 77 29.11 3.90 12.24
C MET A 77 30.31 3.39 11.46
N THR A 78 30.96 2.36 11.96
CA THR A 78 32.03 1.65 11.23
C THR A 78 31.50 0.39 10.56
N TYR A 79 32.01 0.10 9.37
CA TYR A 79 31.73 -1.11 8.60
C TYR A 79 32.99 -1.61 7.86
N ASP A 80 33.01 -2.88 7.47
CA ASP A 80 34.09 -3.42 6.64
C ASP A 80 33.89 -3.02 5.17
N GLN A 81 34.64 -2.00 4.72
CA GLN A 81 34.60 -1.53 3.34
C GLN A 81 35.07 -2.58 2.31
N GLY A 82 35.83 -3.60 2.72
CA GLY A 82 36.21 -4.69 1.83
C GLY A 82 35.00 -5.55 1.46
N VAL A 83 34.00 -5.59 2.34
CA VAL A 83 32.80 -6.44 2.23
C VAL A 83 31.58 -5.65 1.79
N LEU A 84 31.39 -4.45 2.33
CA LEU A 84 30.23 -3.60 2.09
C LEU A 84 30.64 -2.29 1.42
N GLN A 85 29.77 -1.78 0.57
CA GLN A 85 29.86 -0.43 0.02
C GLN A 85 28.65 0.38 0.50
N PHE A 86 28.91 1.53 1.11
CA PHE A 86 27.86 2.47 1.49
C PHE A 86 27.14 3.04 0.26
N VAL A 87 25.80 3.12 0.32
CA VAL A 87 24.96 3.69 -0.73
C VAL A 87 24.32 4.99 -0.26
N SER A 88 23.58 4.95 0.87
CA SER A 88 22.86 6.12 1.36
C SER A 88 22.56 6.02 2.86
N ALA A 89 22.25 7.19 3.43
CA ALA A 89 21.71 7.33 4.77
C ALA A 89 20.58 8.36 4.74
N SER A 90 19.46 8.04 5.38
CA SER A 90 18.29 8.90 5.49
C SER A 90 17.77 8.93 6.93
N GLU A 91 17.07 10.01 7.26
CA GLU A 91 16.41 10.16 8.55
C GLU A 91 15.27 9.15 8.71
N GLY A 92 15.15 8.57 9.91
CA GLY A 92 14.04 7.72 10.32
C GLY A 92 12.88 8.52 10.91
N ALA A 93 11.69 7.90 10.96
CA ALA A 93 10.45 8.61 11.32
C ALA A 93 10.33 9.04 12.80
N PHE A 94 11.23 8.61 13.69
CA PHE A 94 11.02 8.76 15.13
C PHE A 94 10.98 10.22 15.60
N LEU A 95 11.90 11.09 15.18
CA LEU A 95 11.96 12.49 15.66
C LEU A 95 10.81 13.38 15.16
N GLY A 96 10.22 13.03 14.02
CA GLY A 96 9.08 13.73 13.41
C GLY A 96 7.76 12.99 13.57
N ASN A 97 7.67 12.01 14.47
CA ASN A 97 6.51 11.12 14.58
C ASN A 97 5.23 11.83 15.04
N ASP A 98 5.35 13.02 15.64
CA ASP A 98 4.26 13.87 16.09
C ASP A 98 3.94 15.02 15.11
N GLY A 99 4.55 15.00 13.93
CA GLY A 99 4.29 15.94 12.84
C GLY A 99 5.15 17.22 12.87
N GLU A 100 6.08 17.34 13.81
CA GLU A 100 7.03 18.45 13.84
C GLU A 100 8.16 18.29 12.81
N SER A 101 8.69 19.42 12.34
CA SER A 101 9.80 19.45 11.38
C SER A 101 11.12 19.01 12.01
N THR A 102 11.97 18.36 11.22
CA THR A 102 13.32 17.92 11.60
C THR A 102 14.40 18.48 10.67
N TYR A 103 15.65 18.38 11.08
CA TYR A 103 16.81 18.76 10.28
C TYR A 103 17.82 17.60 10.22
N TRP A 104 17.78 16.86 9.12
CA TRP A 104 18.74 15.80 8.81
C TRP A 104 20.09 16.39 8.37
N ILE A 105 21.16 15.91 9.01
CA ILE A 105 22.54 16.16 8.61
C ILE A 105 23.07 14.85 8.05
N ALA A 106 23.27 14.83 6.73
CA ALA A 106 23.82 13.68 6.04
C ALA A 106 25.26 13.41 6.52
N PRO A 107 25.66 12.13 6.64
CA PRO A 107 26.99 11.76 7.12
C PRO A 107 28.11 12.16 6.17
N ASP A 108 29.29 12.41 6.71
CA ASP A 108 30.55 12.41 5.97
C ASP A 108 30.99 10.95 5.74
N THR A 109 31.35 10.63 4.50
CA THR A 109 31.77 9.29 4.06
C THR A 109 33.13 9.33 3.34
N SER A 110 33.87 10.43 3.51
CA SER A 110 35.22 10.62 2.95
C SER A 110 36.24 9.65 3.52
N THR A 111 36.01 9.13 4.73
CA THR A 111 36.82 8.10 5.36
C THR A 111 36.25 6.72 5.04
N PRO A 112 36.98 5.87 4.28
CA PRO A 112 36.44 4.58 3.88
C PRO A 112 36.19 3.65 5.09
N GLY A 113 35.04 2.99 5.10
CA GLY A 113 34.60 2.14 6.22
C GLY A 113 34.01 2.91 7.41
N LEU A 114 33.83 4.23 7.29
CA LEU A 114 33.24 5.09 8.32
C LEU A 114 32.09 5.91 7.73
N ILE A 115 30.97 5.89 8.43
CA ILE A 115 29.87 6.84 8.30
C ILE A 115 30.03 7.80 9.48
N ASP A 116 30.42 9.04 9.22
CA ASP A 116 30.84 9.99 10.24
C ASP A 116 29.79 11.09 10.43
N ASN A 117 29.47 11.43 11.69
CA ASN A 117 28.59 12.54 12.06
C ASN A 117 27.19 12.53 11.41
N ALA A 118 26.57 11.36 11.23
CA ALA A 118 25.16 11.30 10.89
C ALA A 118 24.33 11.87 12.07
N ALA A 119 23.47 12.84 11.81
CA ALA A 119 22.74 13.51 12.89
C ALA A 119 21.37 14.00 12.47
N SER A 120 20.48 14.14 13.44
CA SER A 120 19.22 14.87 13.27
C SER A 120 18.83 15.61 14.54
N THR A 121 18.05 16.67 14.37
CA THR A 121 17.46 17.45 15.45
C THR A 121 16.08 17.96 15.05
N ARG A 122 15.22 18.18 16.04
CA ARG A 122 13.91 18.79 15.84
C ARG A 122 14.05 20.30 15.60
N GLN A 123 13.23 20.86 14.71
CA GLN A 123 13.25 22.27 14.36
C GLN A 123 12.11 23.03 15.05
N ALA A 124 12.47 23.86 16.04
CA ALA A 124 11.54 24.69 16.79
C ALA A 124 10.39 23.93 17.48
N ALA A 125 10.55 22.64 17.74
CA ALA A 125 9.60 21.84 18.47
C ALA A 125 9.60 22.22 19.96
N PRO A 126 8.45 22.17 20.66
CA PRO A 126 8.34 22.62 22.05
C PRO A 126 8.89 21.62 23.09
N ALA A 127 9.17 20.37 22.71
CA ALA A 127 9.67 19.30 23.58
C ALA A 127 10.47 18.26 22.77
N GLY A 128 11.09 17.28 23.41
CA GLY A 128 11.58 16.06 22.77
C GLY A 128 10.50 15.00 22.56
N VAL A 129 10.88 13.85 22.01
CA VAL A 129 10.01 12.70 21.73
C VAL A 129 10.35 11.55 22.67
N ASP A 130 9.31 10.94 23.24
CA ASP A 130 9.41 9.75 24.09
C ASP A 130 9.14 8.46 23.30
N GLY A 131 9.69 7.35 23.77
CA GLY A 131 9.35 6.00 23.31
C GLY A 131 10.45 5.31 22.51
N SER A 132 10.04 4.57 21.48
CA SER A 132 10.92 3.70 20.69
C SER A 132 10.64 3.86 19.21
N GLY A 133 11.68 3.80 18.37
CA GLY A 133 11.50 3.87 16.92
C GLY A 133 12.80 4.03 16.13
N ASN A 134 12.64 4.23 14.83
CA ASN A 134 13.73 4.35 13.88
C ASN A 134 14.27 5.78 13.81
N LEU A 135 15.56 5.95 14.12
CA LEU A 135 16.27 7.22 14.04
C LEU A 135 16.86 7.46 12.65
N ALA A 136 17.39 6.43 11.99
CA ALA A 136 18.02 6.55 10.68
C ALA A 136 18.00 5.23 9.92
N GLN A 137 17.86 5.29 8.61
CA GLN A 137 17.99 4.15 7.71
C GLN A 137 19.28 4.27 6.91
N ILE A 138 20.07 3.19 6.89
CA ILE A 138 21.33 3.09 6.16
C ILE A 138 21.22 1.99 5.12
N VAL A 139 21.66 2.27 3.90
CA VAL A 139 21.66 1.33 2.79
C VAL A 139 23.09 1.02 2.35
N PHE A 140 23.41 -0.27 2.25
CA PHE A 140 24.65 -0.78 1.68
C PHE A 140 24.36 -1.67 0.47
N ILE A 141 25.41 -1.99 -0.27
CA ILE A 141 25.48 -3.16 -1.14
C ILE A 141 26.72 -3.97 -0.77
N ILE A 142 26.80 -5.22 -1.24
CA ILE A 142 28.05 -5.97 -1.19
C ILE A 142 29.08 -5.23 -2.06
N ASN A 143 30.30 -5.05 -1.57
CA ASN A 143 31.36 -4.41 -2.34
C ASN A 143 31.59 -5.19 -3.66
N PRO A 144 31.41 -4.58 -4.84
CA PRO A 144 31.58 -5.26 -6.12
C PRO A 144 32.99 -5.80 -6.37
N SER A 145 33.99 -5.31 -5.64
CA SER A 145 35.39 -5.75 -5.72
C SER A 145 35.69 -6.92 -4.78
N LEU A 146 34.71 -7.44 -4.05
CA LEU A 146 34.88 -8.56 -3.12
C LEU A 146 35.17 -9.85 -3.89
N THR A 147 36.37 -10.40 -3.71
CA THR A 147 36.82 -11.64 -4.38
C THR A 147 36.65 -12.89 -3.53
N THR A 148 36.53 -12.72 -2.21
CA THR A 148 36.29 -13.80 -1.24
C THR A 148 35.26 -13.31 -0.24
N VAL A 149 34.10 -13.94 -0.21
CA VAL A 149 33.01 -13.48 0.66
C VAL A 149 33.18 -14.06 2.06
N PRO A 150 33.31 -13.22 3.11
CA PRO A 150 33.28 -13.72 4.47
C PRO A 150 31.85 -14.14 4.85
N THR A 151 31.71 -15.11 5.74
CA THR A 151 30.39 -15.60 6.21
C THR A 151 29.61 -14.56 7.01
N SER A 152 30.27 -13.51 7.52
CA SER A 152 29.65 -12.42 8.26
C SER A 152 30.54 -11.17 8.31
N THR A 153 29.92 -10.00 8.44
CA THR A 153 30.57 -8.72 8.75
C THR A 153 29.81 -7.97 9.85
N GLN A 154 30.47 -7.09 10.59
CA GLN A 154 29.89 -6.35 11.71
C GLN A 154 29.67 -4.88 11.37
N LEU A 155 28.56 -4.34 11.87
CA LEU A 155 28.27 -2.91 11.88
C LEU A 155 28.37 -2.43 13.33
N ARG A 156 29.17 -1.40 13.59
CA ARG A 156 29.36 -0.88 14.95
C ARG A 156 28.97 0.57 15.05
N LEU A 157 28.08 0.87 15.99
CA LEU A 157 27.74 2.24 16.37
C LEU A 157 28.80 2.79 17.31
N MET A 158 29.26 3.99 17.02
CA MET A 158 30.32 4.71 17.72
C MET A 158 29.89 6.15 17.98
N GLU A 159 30.51 6.79 18.97
CA GLU A 159 30.33 8.24 19.25
C GLU A 159 28.86 8.70 19.34
N MET A 160 27.97 7.83 19.84
CA MET A 160 26.55 8.13 20.00
C MET A 160 26.35 9.30 20.97
N LYS A 161 25.57 10.29 20.55
CA LYS A 161 25.13 11.40 21.40
C LYS A 161 23.63 11.56 21.27
N LEU A 162 22.93 11.53 22.39
CA LEU A 162 21.50 11.81 22.49
C LEU A 162 21.32 13.03 23.39
N SER A 163 20.50 13.99 22.98
CA SER A 163 20.26 15.20 23.77
C SER A 163 18.79 15.58 23.85
N ASP A 164 18.42 16.19 24.98
CA ASP A 164 17.13 16.88 25.15
C ASP A 164 17.13 18.26 24.50
N ILE A 165 15.99 18.96 24.60
CA ILE A 165 15.81 20.33 24.07
C ILE A 165 16.77 21.36 24.70
N ASN A 166 17.25 21.09 25.91
CA ASN A 166 18.17 21.94 26.64
C ASN A 166 19.64 21.57 26.39
N SER A 167 19.92 20.67 25.43
CA SER A 167 21.25 20.14 25.13
C SER A 167 21.88 19.33 26.27
N ASN A 168 21.08 18.83 27.23
CA ASN A 168 21.56 17.88 28.21
C ASN A 168 21.70 16.51 27.55
N SER A 169 22.76 15.79 27.90
CA SER A 169 22.96 14.42 27.42
C SER A 169 21.96 13.47 28.07
N LEU A 170 21.36 12.60 27.25
CA LEU A 170 20.44 11.54 27.68
C LEU A 170 21.15 10.20 27.96
N ALA A 171 22.45 10.24 28.27
CA ALA A 171 23.23 9.09 28.70
C ALA A 171 22.99 8.76 30.20
N PRO A 172 23.19 7.50 30.65
CA PRO A 172 23.70 6.35 29.91
C PRO A 172 22.61 5.61 29.11
N PHE A 173 23.04 4.99 28.01
CA PHE A 173 22.22 4.12 27.18
C PHE A 173 23.05 2.91 26.73
N ASP A 174 22.37 1.81 26.45
CA ASP A 174 23.01 0.61 25.91
C ASP A 174 23.16 0.71 24.40
N VAL A 175 24.23 0.15 23.83
CA VAL A 175 24.47 0.13 22.38
C VAL A 175 24.60 -1.31 21.90
N ASN A 176 23.68 -1.71 21.02
CA ASN A 176 23.64 -3.02 20.41
C ASN A 176 24.04 -2.93 18.94
N ASN A 177 25.22 -3.47 18.63
CA ASN A 177 25.76 -3.51 17.27
C ASN A 177 25.01 -4.52 16.38
N GLY A 178 25.23 -4.41 15.06
CA GLY A 178 24.62 -5.28 14.06
C GLY A 178 25.63 -6.26 13.47
N THR A 179 25.13 -7.38 12.96
CA THR A 179 25.89 -8.33 12.14
C THR A 179 25.14 -8.57 10.83
N ILE A 180 25.86 -8.61 9.72
CA ILE A 180 25.32 -9.04 8.43
C ILE A 180 25.97 -10.39 8.14
N ASN A 181 25.16 -11.44 8.07
CA ASN A 181 25.58 -12.76 7.64
C ASN A 181 25.38 -12.86 6.13
N ILE A 182 26.41 -13.34 5.44
CA ILE A 182 26.42 -13.40 3.99
C ILE A 182 26.43 -14.87 3.61
N GLU A 183 25.37 -15.29 2.94
CA GLU A 183 25.25 -16.63 2.39
C GLU A 183 25.74 -16.59 0.94
N ILE A 184 26.73 -17.43 0.66
CA ILE A 184 27.25 -17.64 -0.70
C ILE A 184 26.79 -18.99 -1.21
N CYS A 185 26.60 -19.07 -2.53
CA CYS A 185 26.49 -20.34 -3.21
C CYS A 185 27.88 -20.85 -3.61
N LEU A 186 28.08 -22.16 -3.61
CA LEU A 186 29.28 -22.81 -4.14
C LEU A 186 29.07 -23.19 -5.61
N ASP A 187 30.13 -23.08 -6.41
CA ASP A 187 30.08 -23.42 -7.84
C ASP A 187 29.46 -24.82 -8.08
N GLY A 188 28.42 -24.85 -8.91
CA GLY A 188 27.67 -26.07 -9.24
C GLY A 188 26.55 -26.42 -8.26
N GLU A 189 26.36 -25.70 -7.16
CA GLU A 189 25.12 -25.79 -6.39
C GLU A 189 23.93 -25.37 -7.25
N THR A 190 22.74 -25.77 -6.83
CA THR A 190 21.46 -25.43 -7.46
C THR A 190 20.46 -25.03 -6.38
N ASP A 191 19.68 -23.99 -6.63
CA ASP A 191 18.59 -23.56 -5.75
C ASP A 191 17.33 -23.22 -6.55
N SER A 192 16.17 -23.30 -5.90
CA SER A 192 14.90 -22.88 -6.48
C SER A 192 14.86 -21.36 -6.61
N CYS A 193 14.27 -20.86 -7.69
CA CYS A 193 14.09 -19.43 -7.94
C CYS A 193 12.71 -19.17 -8.55
N GLY A 194 12.22 -17.93 -8.45
CA GLY A 194 10.87 -17.58 -8.89
C GLY A 194 9.80 -18.00 -7.87
N SER A 195 8.55 -18.01 -8.31
CA SER A 195 7.36 -18.32 -7.49
C SER A 195 6.52 -19.39 -8.20
N ASP A 196 5.80 -20.21 -7.45
CA ASP A 196 4.76 -21.11 -7.95
C ASP A 196 3.33 -20.60 -7.64
N VAL A 197 3.21 -19.30 -7.36
CA VAL A 197 1.95 -18.59 -7.15
C VAL A 197 1.39 -18.12 -8.50
N GLY A 198 0.08 -18.31 -8.70
CA GLY A 198 -0.62 -17.86 -9.89
C GLY A 198 -0.09 -18.50 -11.18
N GLU A 199 0.15 -17.67 -12.18
CA GLU A 199 0.72 -18.05 -13.48
C GLU A 199 2.25 -18.11 -13.47
N CYS A 200 2.90 -17.77 -12.35
CA CYS A 200 4.34 -17.96 -12.20
C CYS A 200 4.72 -19.43 -12.11
N GLN A 201 5.94 -19.72 -12.56
CA GLN A 201 6.55 -21.04 -12.42
C GLN A 201 7.91 -20.90 -11.76
N ALA A 202 8.14 -21.70 -10.73
CA ALA A 202 9.45 -21.81 -10.11
C ALA A 202 10.43 -22.47 -11.08
N GLY A 203 11.64 -21.90 -11.17
CA GLY A 203 12.75 -22.44 -11.93
C GLY A 203 13.89 -22.91 -11.03
N THR A 204 15.03 -23.19 -11.65
CA THR A 204 16.28 -23.54 -10.95
C THR A 204 17.38 -22.58 -11.36
N ALA A 205 18.07 -22.01 -10.37
CA ALA A 205 19.28 -21.24 -10.58
C ALA A 205 20.49 -22.12 -10.25
N THR A 206 21.58 -21.98 -11.01
CA THR A 206 22.83 -22.73 -10.81
C THR A 206 23.96 -21.78 -10.48
N CYS A 207 24.75 -22.10 -9.46
CA CYS A 207 25.80 -21.22 -8.99
C CYS A 207 27.06 -21.32 -9.86
N SER A 208 27.63 -20.18 -10.23
CA SER A 208 28.92 -20.09 -10.91
C SER A 208 29.62 -18.78 -10.52
N GLY A 209 30.83 -18.86 -10.00
CA GLY A 209 31.60 -17.70 -9.54
C GLY A 209 31.02 -17.07 -8.28
N ASN A 210 30.52 -17.86 -7.33
CA ASN A 210 29.80 -17.41 -6.13
C ASN A 210 28.53 -16.58 -6.44
N GLN A 211 27.94 -16.74 -7.62
CA GLN A 211 26.71 -16.08 -8.06
C GLN A 211 25.75 -17.11 -8.69
N TRP A 212 24.49 -17.13 -8.25
CA TRP A 212 23.41 -17.80 -8.98
C TRP A 212 23.33 -17.20 -10.39
N GLY A 213 23.28 -18.07 -11.39
CA GLY A 213 22.92 -17.72 -12.75
C GLY A 213 21.44 -17.35 -12.87
N SER A 214 20.99 -17.12 -14.10
CA SER A 214 19.58 -16.84 -14.37
C SER A 214 18.68 -18.01 -13.94
N CYS A 215 17.44 -17.68 -13.57
CA CYS A 215 16.44 -18.67 -13.24
C CYS A 215 16.04 -19.46 -14.49
N GLN A 216 16.51 -20.70 -14.62
CA GLN A 216 16.21 -21.55 -15.76
C GLN A 216 14.89 -22.28 -15.55
N GLY A 217 14.00 -22.22 -16.55
CA GLY A 217 12.69 -22.87 -16.50
C GLY A 217 11.64 -22.13 -15.67
N GLY A 218 11.98 -20.97 -15.08
CA GLY A 218 11.02 -20.14 -14.36
C GLY A 218 10.24 -19.20 -15.28
N VAL A 219 8.97 -18.97 -14.95
CA VAL A 219 8.13 -17.91 -15.53
C VAL A 219 7.92 -16.88 -14.44
N GLY A 220 8.38 -15.65 -14.68
CA GLY A 220 8.29 -14.55 -13.72
C GLY A 220 6.98 -13.77 -13.83
N PRO A 221 6.73 -12.86 -12.87
CA PRO A 221 5.50 -12.09 -12.83
C PRO A 221 5.40 -11.11 -14.01
N SER A 222 4.18 -10.87 -14.45
CA SER A 222 3.80 -9.94 -15.52
C SER A 222 2.59 -9.14 -15.07
N ALA A 223 2.38 -7.93 -15.61
CA ALA A 223 1.25 -7.11 -15.18
C ALA A 223 -0.09 -7.83 -15.35
N GLU A 224 -0.95 -7.72 -14.33
CA GLU A 224 -2.31 -8.24 -14.35
C GLU A 224 -3.08 -7.82 -15.60
N ILE A 225 -3.78 -8.79 -16.19
CA ILE A 225 -4.81 -8.57 -17.19
C ILE A 225 -6.13 -9.12 -16.67
N CYS A 226 -7.24 -8.57 -17.15
CA CYS A 226 -8.57 -9.03 -16.72
C CYS A 226 -8.92 -10.37 -17.38
N ASP A 227 -8.34 -11.46 -16.89
CA ASP A 227 -8.52 -12.83 -17.37
C ASP A 227 -8.91 -13.83 -16.26
N GLY A 228 -8.96 -13.38 -15.00
CA GLY A 228 -9.30 -14.19 -13.84
C GLY A 228 -8.12 -15.01 -13.30
N LEU A 229 -6.91 -14.76 -13.78
CA LEU A 229 -5.67 -15.38 -13.35
C LEU A 229 -4.83 -14.37 -12.56
N ASP A 230 -3.79 -14.88 -11.90
CA ASP A 230 -2.81 -14.09 -11.14
C ASP A 230 -1.51 -14.08 -11.97
N ASN A 231 -1.38 -13.07 -12.83
CA ASN A 231 -0.27 -12.89 -13.75
C ASN A 231 0.96 -12.26 -13.08
N ASP A 232 0.76 -11.46 -12.02
CA ASP A 232 1.85 -10.78 -11.30
C ASP A 232 2.32 -11.51 -10.03
N CYS A 233 1.66 -12.63 -9.72
CA CYS A 233 2.03 -13.63 -8.74
C CYS A 233 2.07 -13.10 -7.31
N ASP A 234 1.24 -12.09 -7.02
CA ASP A 234 1.10 -11.50 -5.69
C ASP A 234 0.09 -12.26 -4.80
N GLY A 235 -0.61 -13.25 -5.37
CA GLY A 235 -1.60 -14.08 -4.70
C GLY A 235 -3.04 -13.60 -4.87
N ASN A 236 -3.28 -12.53 -5.62
CA ASN A 236 -4.58 -12.04 -6.02
C ASN A 236 -4.68 -12.05 -7.54
N SER A 237 -5.89 -12.18 -8.06
CA SER A 237 -6.16 -12.17 -9.51
C SER A 237 -6.89 -10.89 -9.89
N ASP A 238 -6.59 -10.34 -11.06
CA ASP A 238 -7.22 -9.14 -11.63
C ASP A 238 -7.13 -7.89 -10.72
N ASN A 239 -6.01 -7.70 -10.03
CA ASN A 239 -5.80 -6.59 -9.09
C ASN A 239 -4.73 -5.59 -9.56
N ILE A 240 -4.62 -4.48 -8.82
CA ILE A 240 -3.45 -3.61 -8.90
C ILE A 240 -2.31 -4.30 -8.14
N GLN A 241 -1.14 -4.36 -8.77
CA GLN A 241 0.06 -5.01 -8.25
C GLN A 241 0.31 -4.78 -6.76
N ASP A 242 0.51 -5.88 -6.04
CA ASP A 242 0.75 -5.98 -4.60
C ASP A 242 -0.40 -5.42 -3.72
N THR A 243 -1.64 -5.44 -4.24
CA THR A 243 -2.82 -4.96 -3.51
C THR A 243 -4.06 -5.82 -3.73
N THR A 244 -5.06 -5.69 -2.86
CA THR A 244 -6.37 -6.34 -3.07
C THR A 244 -7.36 -5.49 -3.87
N ASN A 245 -6.92 -4.37 -4.45
CA ASN A 245 -7.80 -3.48 -5.20
C ASN A 245 -7.96 -4.02 -6.62
N PRO A 246 -9.19 -4.17 -7.14
CA PRO A 246 -9.41 -4.71 -8.47
C PRO A 246 -8.89 -3.78 -9.56
N LEU A 247 -8.52 -4.35 -10.70
CA LEU A 247 -8.21 -3.59 -11.91
C LEU A 247 -9.41 -2.75 -12.33
N THR A 248 -9.13 -1.51 -12.73
CA THR A 248 -10.13 -0.57 -13.22
C THR A 248 -9.68 0.05 -14.53
N ARG A 249 -10.62 0.34 -15.43
CA ARG A 249 -10.37 1.15 -16.62
C ARG A 249 -11.58 2.00 -16.97
N ASP A 250 -11.38 3.03 -17.77
CA ASP A 250 -12.47 3.86 -18.23
C ASP A 250 -13.44 3.08 -19.12
N CYS A 251 -14.72 3.35 -18.95
CA CYS A 251 -15.75 2.82 -19.83
C CYS A 251 -15.44 3.23 -21.27
N SER A 252 -15.32 2.23 -22.15
CA SER A 252 -14.93 2.44 -23.56
C SER A 252 -15.87 1.71 -24.52
N ILE A 253 -17.09 1.39 -24.10
CA ILE A 253 -18.06 0.72 -24.97
C ILE A 253 -18.40 1.70 -26.10
N ASN A 254 -17.86 1.41 -27.29
CA ASN A 254 -17.95 2.20 -28.53
C ASN A 254 -17.51 3.67 -28.45
N ASN A 255 -16.97 4.15 -27.31
CA ASN A 255 -16.61 5.56 -27.05
C ASN A 255 -17.75 6.55 -27.32
N GLN A 256 -18.99 6.14 -27.06
CA GLN A 256 -20.19 6.88 -27.44
C GLN A 256 -21.10 7.14 -26.23
N GLY A 257 -21.62 8.36 -26.17
CA GLY A 257 -22.67 8.74 -25.24
C GLY A 257 -22.42 8.41 -23.78
N ILE A 258 -23.46 7.96 -23.08
CA ILE A 258 -23.37 7.56 -21.67
C ILE A 258 -22.51 6.30 -21.46
N CYS A 259 -22.35 5.45 -22.48
CA CYS A 259 -21.62 4.19 -22.38
C CYS A 259 -20.09 4.38 -22.30
N ALA A 260 -19.59 5.56 -22.64
CA ALA A 260 -18.18 5.94 -22.50
C ALA A 260 -17.88 6.69 -21.20
N VAL A 261 -18.89 6.91 -20.34
CA VAL A 261 -18.74 7.66 -19.11
C VAL A 261 -18.69 6.72 -17.91
N GLY A 262 -17.67 6.88 -17.09
CA GLY A 262 -17.46 6.11 -15.86
C GLY A 262 -16.28 5.16 -15.95
N THR A 263 -16.21 4.24 -14.99
CA THR A 263 -15.10 3.29 -14.83
C THR A 263 -15.69 1.90 -14.69
N GLU A 264 -15.20 0.95 -15.48
CA GLU A 264 -15.47 -0.47 -15.27
C GLU A 264 -14.37 -1.11 -14.41
N THR A 265 -14.80 -2.07 -13.61
CA THR A 265 -13.97 -2.84 -12.71
C THR A 265 -13.89 -4.27 -13.23
N CYS A 266 -12.70 -4.85 -13.23
CA CYS A 266 -12.55 -6.27 -13.52
C CYS A 266 -13.00 -7.08 -12.29
N THR A 267 -13.83 -8.09 -12.51
CA THR A 267 -14.22 -9.03 -11.47
C THR A 267 -14.26 -10.42 -12.06
N ALA A 268 -13.36 -11.29 -11.59
CA ALA A 268 -13.26 -12.69 -12.02
C ALA A 268 -13.14 -12.84 -13.55
N GLY A 269 -12.19 -12.11 -14.15
CA GLY A 269 -11.88 -12.14 -15.58
C GLY A 269 -12.93 -11.48 -16.47
N SER A 270 -13.82 -10.66 -15.91
CA SER A 270 -14.85 -9.95 -16.68
C SER A 270 -14.95 -8.49 -16.27
N TRP A 271 -14.91 -7.60 -17.25
CA TRP A 271 -15.16 -6.18 -17.05
C TRP A 271 -16.65 -5.90 -16.85
N GLY A 272 -16.98 -5.11 -15.83
CA GLY A 272 -18.35 -4.69 -15.55
C GLY A 272 -18.44 -3.34 -14.84
N GLY A 273 -19.64 -2.76 -14.85
CA GLY A 273 -19.93 -1.48 -14.17
C GLY A 273 -20.22 -0.30 -15.12
N CYS A 274 -20.01 -0.46 -16.43
CA CYS A 274 -20.42 0.56 -17.39
C CYS A 274 -21.95 0.59 -17.58
N PRO A 275 -22.53 1.78 -17.85
CA PRO A 275 -23.93 1.90 -18.23
C PRO A 275 -24.25 1.01 -19.44
N SER A 276 -25.35 0.27 -19.36
CA SER A 276 -25.89 -0.44 -20.53
C SER A 276 -26.59 0.56 -21.45
N PRO A 277 -26.58 0.34 -22.78
CA PRO A 277 -27.39 1.12 -23.71
C PRO A 277 -28.84 1.20 -23.25
N GLN A 278 -29.38 2.41 -23.21
CA GLN A 278 -30.76 2.70 -22.85
C GLN A 278 -31.54 3.13 -24.09
N GLN A 279 -32.86 3.24 -23.97
CA GLN A 279 -33.66 3.83 -25.03
C GLN A 279 -33.30 5.32 -25.15
N GLU A 280 -33.13 5.79 -26.39
CA GLU A 280 -32.83 7.18 -26.68
C GLU A 280 -33.91 8.13 -26.16
N ILE A 281 -33.48 9.23 -25.56
CA ILE A 281 -34.29 10.40 -25.22
C ILE A 281 -33.87 11.49 -26.21
N CYS A 282 -34.73 11.78 -27.18
CA CYS A 282 -34.37 12.70 -28.24
C CYS A 282 -34.06 14.11 -27.71
N TRP A 283 -33.06 14.74 -28.33
CA TRP A 283 -32.75 16.17 -28.17
C TRP A 283 -32.29 16.61 -26.78
N ASP A 284 -31.87 15.67 -25.92
CA ASP A 284 -31.27 16.02 -24.63
C ASP A 284 -29.74 16.20 -24.72
N GLY A 285 -29.15 16.01 -25.90
CA GLY A 285 -27.72 16.16 -26.16
C GLY A 285 -26.88 14.99 -25.68
N ILE A 286 -27.51 13.88 -25.30
CA ILE A 286 -26.87 12.69 -24.74
C ILE A 286 -27.26 11.50 -25.62
N ASP A 287 -26.26 10.73 -26.06
CA ASP A 287 -26.48 9.46 -26.77
C ASP A 287 -26.68 8.34 -25.72
N GLN A 288 -27.92 7.90 -25.49
CA GLN A 288 -28.21 6.88 -24.48
C GLN A 288 -28.17 5.47 -25.05
N ASN A 289 -28.47 5.30 -26.33
CA ASN A 289 -28.44 4.02 -27.01
C ASN A 289 -27.02 3.60 -27.49
N CYS A 290 -26.06 4.53 -27.38
CA CYS A 290 -24.65 4.37 -27.67
C CYS A 290 -24.36 3.92 -29.11
N ASP A 291 -25.10 4.51 -30.07
CA ASP A 291 -24.92 4.30 -31.50
C ASP A 291 -24.07 5.38 -32.20
N GLY A 292 -23.71 6.44 -31.47
CA GLY A 292 -22.89 7.55 -31.95
C GLY A 292 -23.66 8.75 -32.47
N SER A 293 -24.98 8.77 -32.31
CA SER A 293 -25.83 9.90 -32.66
C SER A 293 -26.91 10.12 -31.61
N ASP A 294 -27.02 11.37 -31.13
CA ASP A 294 -28.26 11.86 -30.51
C ASP A 294 -29.30 11.97 -31.63
N SER A 295 -30.06 10.89 -31.82
CA SER A 295 -30.94 10.72 -32.98
C SER A 295 -32.15 11.66 -32.91
N LEU A 296 -32.52 12.22 -34.07
CA LEU A 296 -33.79 12.92 -34.25
C LEU A 296 -34.93 11.94 -34.01
N CYS A 297 -35.92 12.31 -33.20
CA CYS A 297 -37.12 11.48 -33.02
C CYS A 297 -37.85 11.28 -34.36
N GLU A 298 -38.21 10.03 -34.68
CA GLU A 298 -38.94 9.67 -35.91
C GLU A 298 -40.32 10.35 -36.02
N GLY A 299 -40.90 10.77 -34.89
CA GLY A 299 -42.23 11.38 -34.81
C GLY A 299 -42.31 12.88 -35.16
N ASP A 300 -41.18 13.55 -35.38
CA ASP A 300 -41.13 14.97 -35.76
C ASP A 300 -41.21 15.13 -37.29
N ILE A 301 -42.42 15.33 -37.83
CA ILE A 301 -42.70 15.22 -39.28
C ILE A 301 -43.32 16.48 -39.90
N ALA A 302 -43.80 17.43 -39.12
CA ALA A 302 -44.34 18.72 -39.58
C ALA A 302 -43.24 19.78 -39.54
N PRO A 303 -42.72 20.40 -40.66
CA PRO A 303 -43.36 21.55 -41.30
C PRO A 303 -42.75 21.91 -42.69
N PRO A 304 -43.22 21.38 -43.82
CA PRO A 304 -42.41 20.31 -44.43
C PRO A 304 -41.12 19.89 -43.64
N GLY A 305 -41.11 18.71 -43.00
CA GLY A 305 -39.89 17.97 -42.65
C GLY A 305 -39.39 17.92 -41.19
N GLY A 306 -40.24 18.20 -40.18
CA GLY A 306 -39.88 18.24 -38.74
C GLY A 306 -39.51 19.63 -38.19
N ASN A 307 -40.23 20.13 -37.18
CA ASN A 307 -40.12 21.47 -36.60
C ASN A 307 -39.26 21.45 -35.33
N ASN A 308 -38.64 20.30 -35.04
CA ASN A 308 -37.93 19.97 -33.81
C ASN A 308 -38.83 20.04 -32.57
N CYS A 309 -40.14 19.87 -32.72
CA CYS A 309 -41.11 19.84 -31.63
C CYS A 309 -42.26 18.87 -31.93
N ILE A 310 -42.27 17.71 -31.27
CA ILE A 310 -43.33 16.73 -31.47
C ILE A 310 -44.59 17.21 -30.78
N ASP A 311 -45.54 17.70 -31.55
CA ASP A 311 -46.75 18.29 -31.00
C ASP A 311 -48.01 17.88 -31.78
N ILE A 312 -49.07 18.66 -31.59
CA ILE A 312 -50.36 18.36 -32.22
C ILE A 312 -50.31 18.52 -33.73
N GLU A 313 -49.37 19.30 -34.28
CA GLU A 313 -49.19 19.46 -35.72
C GLU A 313 -48.69 18.17 -36.37
N ASP A 314 -47.79 17.43 -35.72
CA ASP A 314 -47.31 16.12 -36.20
C ASP A 314 -48.42 15.07 -36.18
N LEU A 315 -49.15 14.97 -35.06
CA LEU A 315 -50.31 14.08 -34.96
C LEU A 315 -51.37 14.44 -35.99
N SER A 316 -51.61 15.73 -36.20
CA SER A 316 -52.55 16.22 -37.21
C SER A 316 -52.10 15.84 -38.62
N LYS A 317 -50.79 15.84 -38.87
CA LYS A 317 -50.23 15.50 -40.18
C LYS A 317 -50.43 14.03 -40.52
N VAL A 318 -50.12 13.10 -39.62
CA VAL A 318 -50.46 11.67 -39.80
C VAL A 318 -51.98 11.50 -39.94
N GLY A 319 -52.75 12.22 -39.12
CA GLY A 319 -54.22 12.19 -39.14
C GLY A 319 -54.87 12.61 -40.48
N LEU A 320 -54.20 13.42 -41.31
CA LEU A 320 -54.71 13.80 -42.64
C LEU A 320 -54.76 12.63 -43.63
N ASP A 321 -53.85 11.68 -43.47
CA ASP A 321 -53.68 10.55 -44.37
C ASP A 321 -54.08 9.20 -43.75
N PHE A 322 -54.55 9.22 -42.50
CA PHE A 322 -54.98 8.02 -41.78
C PHE A 322 -55.95 7.14 -42.57
N GLY A 323 -55.64 5.85 -42.65
CA GLY A 323 -56.39 4.82 -43.37
C GLY A 323 -56.08 4.76 -44.87
N LYS A 324 -55.13 5.54 -45.38
CA LYS A 324 -54.68 5.42 -46.78
C LYS A 324 -53.61 4.33 -46.92
N THR A 325 -53.75 3.53 -47.95
CA THR A 325 -52.76 2.51 -48.37
C THR A 325 -52.05 2.88 -49.68
N SER A 326 -52.34 4.06 -50.23
CA SER A 326 -51.65 4.67 -51.38
C SER A 326 -52.04 6.14 -51.54
N GLY A 327 -51.19 6.95 -52.18
CA GLY A 327 -51.47 8.36 -52.46
C GLY A 327 -51.50 9.26 -51.21
N PHE A 328 -50.89 8.82 -50.12
CA PHE A 328 -50.58 9.61 -48.93
C PHE A 328 -49.25 10.37 -49.11
N ASP A 329 -49.01 11.37 -48.28
CA ASP A 329 -47.70 12.01 -48.13
C ASP A 329 -46.74 11.00 -47.47
N PRO A 330 -45.61 10.61 -48.11
CA PRO A 330 -44.72 9.58 -47.61
C PRO A 330 -44.19 9.82 -46.18
N VAL A 331 -44.18 11.07 -45.70
CA VAL A 331 -43.74 11.37 -44.32
C VAL A 331 -44.79 11.00 -43.25
N CYS A 332 -46.00 10.64 -43.66
CA CYS A 332 -47.07 10.18 -42.75
C CYS A 332 -47.01 8.68 -42.46
N ASP A 333 -46.30 7.90 -43.29
CA ASP A 333 -46.00 6.47 -43.10
C ASP A 333 -44.62 6.39 -42.41
N ILE A 334 -44.64 6.54 -41.09
CA ILE A 334 -43.44 6.74 -40.28
C ILE A 334 -42.70 5.42 -40.10
N ASN A 335 -43.46 4.32 -39.96
CA ASN A 335 -42.88 2.99 -39.82
C ASN A 335 -42.51 2.34 -41.18
N ASN A 336 -42.81 3.00 -42.31
CA ASN A 336 -42.55 2.58 -43.69
C ASN A 336 -43.16 1.22 -44.06
N ASP A 337 -44.34 0.89 -43.55
CA ASP A 337 -45.03 -0.36 -43.85
C ASP A 337 -45.95 -0.28 -45.09
N GLY A 338 -46.12 0.92 -45.64
CA GLY A 338 -46.91 1.19 -46.85
C GLY A 338 -48.38 1.53 -46.57
N GLU A 339 -48.81 1.61 -45.32
CA GLU A 339 -50.12 2.07 -44.89
C GLU A 339 -49.96 3.17 -43.83
N VAL A 340 -50.84 4.19 -43.84
CA VAL A 340 -50.86 5.19 -42.76
C VAL A 340 -51.93 4.77 -41.77
N ASP A 341 -51.55 4.25 -40.61
CA ASP A 341 -52.48 3.67 -39.64
C ASP A 341 -52.21 4.05 -38.18
N VAL A 342 -52.71 3.25 -37.24
CA VAL A 342 -52.59 3.53 -35.80
C VAL A 342 -51.14 3.40 -35.32
N PHE A 343 -50.32 2.59 -35.98
CA PHE A 343 -48.93 2.39 -35.61
C PHE A 343 -48.10 3.66 -35.89
N ASP A 344 -48.38 4.40 -36.97
CA ASP A 344 -47.74 5.69 -37.24
C ASP A 344 -48.10 6.74 -36.19
N LEU A 345 -49.38 6.81 -35.80
CA LEU A 345 -49.82 7.70 -34.72
C LEU A 345 -49.15 7.36 -33.39
N VAL A 346 -48.90 6.08 -33.11
CA VAL A 346 -48.19 5.64 -31.90
C VAL A 346 -46.75 6.11 -31.89
N VAL A 347 -46.06 6.13 -33.05
CA VAL A 347 -44.69 6.64 -33.14
C VAL A 347 -44.63 8.12 -32.78
N VAL A 348 -45.54 8.95 -33.29
CA VAL A 348 -45.62 10.38 -32.90
C VAL A 348 -46.01 10.54 -31.43
N ALA A 349 -47.02 9.81 -30.98
CA ALA A 349 -47.55 9.96 -29.61
C ALA A 349 -46.56 9.52 -28.53
N LYS A 350 -45.64 8.60 -28.85
CA LYS A 350 -44.65 8.07 -27.92
C LYS A 350 -43.76 9.16 -27.33
N ASP A 351 -43.37 10.14 -28.17
CA ASP A 351 -42.44 11.20 -27.83
C ASP A 351 -43.12 12.59 -27.86
N PHE A 352 -44.45 12.63 -27.68
CA PHE A 352 -45.25 13.86 -27.70
C PHE A 352 -44.81 14.87 -26.61
N GLY A 353 -44.59 16.11 -27.02
CA GLY A 353 -44.11 17.21 -26.18
C GLY A 353 -42.58 17.25 -26.00
N THR A 354 -41.83 16.45 -26.76
CA THR A 354 -40.35 16.48 -26.77
C THR A 354 -39.81 17.32 -27.92
N GLY A 355 -38.63 17.91 -27.70
CA GLY A 355 -37.95 18.78 -28.67
C GLY A 355 -37.83 20.24 -28.23
N PRO A 356 -36.86 21.00 -28.76
CA PRO A 356 -36.63 22.40 -28.40
C PRO A 356 -37.78 23.32 -28.83
N GLY A 357 -38.59 23.78 -27.86
CA GLY A 357 -39.64 24.77 -28.08
C GLY A 357 -41.07 24.26 -27.95
N CYS A 358 -41.24 22.98 -27.62
CA CYS A 358 -42.43 22.45 -26.95
C CYS A 358 -42.44 22.87 -25.46
#